data_AF-A0A0A8VLR1-F1
#
_entry.id   AF-A0A0A8VLR1-F1
#
_cell.length_a   1.000
_cell.length_b   1.000
_cell.length_c   1.000
_cell.angle_alpha   90.00
_cell.angle_beta   90.00
_cell.angle_gamma   90.00
#
_symmetry.space_group_name_H-M   'P 1'
#
loop_
_entity.id
_entity.type
_entity.pdbx_description
1 polymer ?
#
loop_
_entity_poly.entity_id
_entity_poly.type
_entity_poly.pdbx_seq_one_letter_code
_entity_poly.pdbx_strand_id
1 'polypeptide(L)' 'MFEYKFIEVPLKQGFKIKKGDHFEKCKNIINEEAKNGWRLKQIVVPPADSNGMYIPYCYQIVFEKEIN' A
#
# COMPACT_ATOMS: atom_id res chain seq x y z
N MET A 1 4.61 3.13 -22.80
CA MET A 1 5.08 3.90 -21.59
C MET A 1 4.30 3.38 -20.39
N PHE A 2 4.65 3.67 -19.13
CA PHE A 2 3.84 3.26 -17.97
C PHE A 2 3.32 4.47 -17.21
N GLU A 3 2.04 4.44 -16.83
CA GLU A 3 1.49 5.30 -15.77
C GLU A 3 1.58 4.57 -14.44
N TYR A 4 1.77 5.33 -13.36
CA TYR A 4 1.89 4.81 -12.00
C TYR A 4 0.80 5.36 -11.10
N LYS A 5 0.29 4.51 -10.21
CA LYS A 5 -0.68 4.85 -9.16
C LYS A 5 -0.13 4.43 -7.80
N PHE A 6 -0.29 5.29 -6.80
CA PHE A 6 0.17 5.08 -5.42
C PHE A 6 -1.03 5.13 -4.48
N ILE A 7 -1.20 4.11 -3.64
CA ILE A 7 -2.29 4.03 -2.67
C ILE A 7 -1.71 3.78 -1.29
N GLU A 8 -1.99 4.68 -0.34
CA GLU A 8 -1.64 4.51 1.05
C GLU A 8 -2.71 3.71 1.80
N VAL A 9 -2.26 2.74 2.58
CA VAL A 9 -3.07 1.97 3.52
C VAL A 9 -2.53 2.26 4.92
N PRO A 10 -3.16 3.19 5.67
CA PRO A 10 -2.72 3.54 7.01
C PRO A 10 -2.66 2.31 7.92
N LEU A 11 -1.60 2.20 8.70
CA LEU A 11 -1.55 1.21 9.77
C LEU A 11 -2.56 1.63 10.84
N LYS A 12 -3.47 0.73 11.22
CA LYS A 12 -4.35 1.01 12.35
C LYS A 12 -3.47 1.09 13.61
N GLN A 13 -3.88 1.92 14.55
CA GLN A 13 -3.29 1.97 15.89
C GLN A 13 -4.37 1.62 16.92
N GLY A 14 -4.00 0.84 17.95
CA GLY A 14 -4.90 0.49 19.05
C GLY A 14 -4.69 -0.92 19.62
N PHE A 15 -5.20 -1.12 20.83
CA PHE A 15 -5.00 -2.33 21.64
C PHE A 15 -5.67 -3.60 21.11
N LYS A 16 -6.52 -3.52 20.06
CA LYS A 16 -7.31 -4.65 19.53
C LYS A 16 -6.88 -5.12 18.13
N ILE A 17 -5.71 -4.70 17.65
CA ILE A 17 -5.25 -5.05 16.31
C ILE A 17 -4.59 -6.42 16.34
N LYS A 18 -5.05 -7.33 15.48
CA LYS A 18 -4.42 -8.65 15.30
C LYS A 18 -3.41 -8.59 14.15
N LYS A 19 -2.36 -9.44 14.25
CA LYS A 19 -1.44 -9.68 13.13
C LYS A 19 -2.26 -10.14 11.91
N GLY A 20 -2.13 -9.44 10.78
CA GLY A 20 -2.84 -9.74 9.53
C GLY A 20 -3.96 -8.76 9.18
N ASP A 21 -4.55 -8.05 10.16
CA ASP A 21 -5.69 -7.14 9.92
C ASP A 21 -5.38 -6.00 8.93
N HIS A 22 -4.11 -5.56 8.88
CA HIS A 22 -3.68 -4.50 7.97
C HIS A 22 -3.53 -4.97 6.52
N PHE A 23 -3.17 -6.23 6.31
CA PHE A 23 -2.85 -6.74 4.99
C PHE A 23 -4.11 -7.15 4.21
N GLU A 24 -5.21 -7.47 4.89
CA GLU A 24 -6.51 -7.71 4.23
C GLU A 24 -6.96 -6.52 3.38
N LYS A 25 -6.83 -5.29 3.91
CA LYS A 25 -7.17 -4.09 3.14
C LYS A 25 -6.27 -3.94 1.91
N CYS A 26 -4.99 -4.28 2.03
CA CYS A 26 -4.07 -4.27 0.88
C CYS A 26 -4.52 -5.28 -0.19
N LYS A 27 -4.86 -6.52 0.21
CA LYS A 27 -5.35 -7.55 -0.71
C LYS A 27 -6.63 -7.13 -1.44
N ASN A 28 -7.57 -6.48 -0.75
CA ASN A 28 -8.80 -5.99 -1.38
C ASN A 28 -8.50 -4.93 -2.43
N ILE A 29 -7.67 -3.94 -2.10
CA ILE A 29 -7.26 -2.89 -3.05
C ILE A 29 -6.55 -3.49 -4.26
N ILE A 30 -5.64 -4.46 -4.06
CA ILE A 30 -4.93 -5.13 -5.16
C ILE A 30 -5.91 -5.83 -6.10
N ASN A 31 -6.89 -6.57 -5.56
CA ASN A 31 -7.89 -7.25 -6.36
C ASN A 31 -8.83 -6.29 -7.10
N GLU A 32 -9.19 -5.16 -6.50
CA GLU A 32 -10.03 -4.13 -7.11
C GLU A 32 -9.28 -3.41 -8.25
N GLU A 33 -8.05 -3.00 -8.01
CA GLU A 33 -7.23 -2.31 -9.02
C GLU A 33 -6.82 -3.23 -10.17
N ALA A 34 -6.57 -4.52 -9.91
CA ALA A 34 -6.35 -5.52 -10.95
C ALA A 34 -7.54 -5.63 -11.93
N LYS A 35 -8.78 -5.55 -11.43
CA LYS A 35 -9.99 -5.52 -12.28
C LYS A 35 -10.07 -4.27 -13.16
N ASN A 36 -9.42 -3.18 -12.73
CA ASN A 36 -9.35 -1.90 -13.46
C ASN A 36 -8.15 -1.81 -14.43
N GLY A 37 -7.43 -2.92 -14.62
CA GLY A 37 -6.28 -3.02 -15.53
C GLY A 37 -4.96 -2.52 -14.95
N TRP A 38 -4.87 -2.33 -13.63
CA TRP A 38 -3.63 -1.97 -12.96
C TRP A 38 -2.86 -3.21 -12.52
N ARG A 39 -1.56 -3.27 -12.83
CA ARG A 39 -0.67 -4.34 -12.36
C ARG A 39 -0.03 -3.92 -11.04
N LEU A 40 -0.07 -4.79 -10.04
CA LEU A 40 0.72 -4.58 -8.82
C LEU A 40 2.21 -4.55 -9.17
N LYS A 41 2.88 -3.45 -8.81
CA LYS A 41 4.32 -3.29 -8.99
C LYS A 41 5.08 -3.61 -7.71
N GLN A 42 4.66 -3.01 -6.59
CA GLN A 42 5.36 -3.14 -5.31
C GLN A 42 4.44 -2.78 -4.14
N ILE A 43 4.77 -3.29 -2.95
CA ILE A 43 4.28 -2.76 -1.67
C ILE A 43 5.50 -2.31 -0.88
N VAL A 44 5.51 -1.08 -0.40
CA VAL A 44 6.55 -0.53 0.48
C VAL A 44 5.97 -0.12 1.82
N VAL A 45 6.83 -0.02 2.81
CA VAL A 45 6.48 0.48 4.15
C VAL A 45 7.35 1.71 4.38
N PRO A 46 6.87 2.92 4.08
CA PRO A 46 7.67 4.12 4.24
C PRO A 46 7.87 4.46 5.73
N PRO A 47 9.03 5.03 6.10
CA PRO A 47 9.22 5.61 7.42
C PRO A 47 8.33 6.85 7.58
N ALA A 48 7.79 7.07 8.78
CA ALA A 48 7.34 8.39 9.19
C ALA A 48 8.60 9.23 9.36
N ASP A 49 8.81 10.23 8.50
CA ASP A 49 9.94 11.16 8.58
C ASP A 49 9.91 11.89 9.92
N SER A 50 10.52 11.27 10.94
CA SER A 50 10.55 11.75 12.31
C SER A 50 11.90 11.40 12.93
N ASN A 51 12.74 12.44 13.08
CA ASN A 51 13.94 12.47 13.92
C ASN A 51 14.85 11.22 13.85
N GLY A 52 15.03 10.62 12.67
CA GLY A 52 15.90 9.47 12.46
C GLY A 52 15.38 8.14 13.01
N MET A 53 14.13 8.06 13.47
CA MET A 53 13.52 6.81 13.93
C MET A 53 12.62 6.22 12.85
N TYR A 54 12.90 4.97 12.45
CA TYR A 54 12.07 4.25 11.49
C TYR A 54 10.76 3.81 12.17
N ILE A 55 9.71 4.62 12.02
CA ILE A 55 8.36 4.29 12.47
C ILE A 55 7.49 4.10 11.23
N PRO A 56 7.08 2.88 10.88
CA PRO A 56 6.22 2.67 9.72
C PRO A 56 4.84 3.32 9.96
N TYR A 57 4.31 4.07 8.99
CA TYR A 57 3.00 4.72 9.12
C TYR A 57 1.91 4.16 8.20
N CYS A 58 2.30 3.55 7.07
CA CYS A 58 1.38 2.93 6.14
C CYS A 58 2.03 1.74 5.41
N TYR A 59 1.20 0.97 4.71
CA TYR A 59 1.65 0.30 3.49
C TYR A 59 1.37 1.23 2.31
N GLN A 60 2.34 1.44 1.44
CA GLN A 60 2.14 2.13 0.18
C GLN A 60 2.19 1.12 -0.95
N ILE A 61 1.06 0.97 -1.64
CA ILE A 61 0.89 0.06 -2.76
C ILE A 61 1.14 0.84 -4.04
N VAL A 62 2.06 0.34 -4.87
CA VAL A 62 2.44 0.91 -6.15
C VAL A 62 1.89 0.03 -7.25
N PHE A 63 1.13 0.62 -8.16
CA PHE A 63 0.62 -0.01 -9.37
C PHE A 63 1.21 0.64 -10.62
N GLU A 64 1.31 -0.14 -11.69
CA GLU A 64 1.64 0.36 -13.02
C GLU A 64 0.61 -0.10 -14.06
N LYS A 65 0.38 0.71 -15.09
CA LYS A 65 -0.46 0.37 -16.23
C LYS A 65 0.20 0.85 -17.51
N GLU A 66 0.14 0.04 -18.56
CA GLU A 66 0.73 0.38 -19.85
C GLU A 66 -0.11 1.47 -20.55
N ILE A 67 0.57 2.51 -21.03
CA ILE A 67 0.00 3.58 -21.83
C ILE A 67 0.41 3.34 -23.28
N ASN A 68 -0.60 3.32 -24.16
CA ASN A 68 -0.46 3.28 -25.62
C ASN A 68 -0.07 4.64 -26.17
#